data_AF-A0A1X7VI81-F1
#
_entry.id   AF-A0A1X7VI81-F1
#
_cell.length_a   1.000
_cell.length_b   1.000
_cell.length_c   1.000
_cell.angle_alpha   90.00
_cell.angle_beta   90.00
_cell.angle_gamma   90.00
#
_symmetry.space_group_name_H-M   'P 1'
#
loop_
_entity.id
_entity.type
_entity.pdbx_description
1 polymer ?
#
loop_
_entity_poly.entity_id
_entity_poly.type
_entity_poly.pdbx_seq_one_letter_code
_entity_poly.pdbx_strand_id
1 'polypeptide(L)'
;MLHHPLREPGCMLTGHSVHNQRIERLWRNVFTECTSYYHSIIYSLEDSGLLDKSKEADIFALIFVHMEDVQQQLTLFKDVWNHHKMRTSHNHTTMQQCIM
;
A
#
# COMPACT_ATOMS: atom_id res chain seq x y z
N MET A 1 3.22 -28.79 19.71
CA MET A 1 2.37 -27.58 19.79
C MET A 1 2.20 -27.23 21.26
N LEU A 2 2.77 -26.13 21.73
CA LEU A 2 2.77 -25.75 23.15
C LEU A 2 1.47 -25.01 23.48
N HIS A 3 0.72 -25.55 24.45
CA HIS A 3 -0.52 -24.96 24.95
C HIS A 3 -0.18 -23.88 25.98
N HIS A 4 -0.40 -22.60 25.63
CA HIS A 4 -0.24 -21.48 26.55
C HIS A 4 -1.56 -21.26 27.31
N PRO A 5 -1.56 -21.18 28.66
CA PRO A 5 -2.76 -21.23 29.49
C PRO A 5 -3.66 -19.98 29.45
N LEU A 6 -3.25 -18.91 28.73
CA LEU A 6 -4.06 -17.70 28.51
C LEU A 6 -4.73 -17.64 27.12
N ARG A 7 -4.77 -18.75 26.38
CA ARG A 7 -5.39 -18.78 25.04
C ARG A 7 -6.88 -19.10 25.16
N GLU A 8 -7.70 -18.05 25.20
CA GLU A 8 -9.17 -18.15 25.10
C GLU A 8 -9.58 -18.93 23.83
N PRO A 9 -10.39 -19.99 23.94
CA PRO A 9 -10.84 -20.77 22.79
C PRO A 9 -11.95 -19.99 22.05
N GLY A 10 -11.56 -19.15 21.09
CA GLY A 10 -12.54 -18.46 20.23
C GLY A 10 -12.06 -17.28 19.40
N CYS A 11 -10.86 -16.74 19.62
CA CYS A 11 -10.43 -15.52 18.90
C CYS A 11 -9.69 -15.75 17.58
N MET A 12 -9.67 -16.98 17.06
CA MET A 12 -9.07 -17.24 15.76
C MET A 12 -10.13 -17.07 14.68
N LEU A 13 -10.17 -15.89 14.05
CA LEU A 13 -10.92 -15.67 12.82
C LEU A 13 -10.21 -16.42 11.68
N THR A 14 -10.40 -17.73 11.60
CA THR A 14 -9.96 -18.55 10.47
C THR A 14 -11.06 -18.61 9.42
N GLY A 15 -10.83 -17.91 8.31
CA GLY A 15 -11.61 -17.93 7.08
C GLY A 15 -10.90 -17.07 6.02
N HIS A 16 -11.12 -17.32 4.73
CA HIS A 16 -10.59 -16.43 3.71
C HIS A 16 -11.14 -15.01 3.93
N SER A 17 -10.26 -14.01 3.99
CA SER A 17 -10.64 -12.59 4.14
C SER A 17 -11.22 -12.04 2.82
N VAL A 18 -12.31 -12.67 2.34
CA VAL A 18 -13.00 -12.31 1.10
C VAL A 18 -13.65 -10.94 1.16
N HIS A 19 -13.85 -10.40 2.37
CA HIS A 19 -14.36 -9.05 2.58
C HIS A 19 -13.30 -7.96 2.40
N ASN A 20 -12.00 -8.30 2.47
CA ASN A 20 -10.90 -7.35 2.31
C ASN A 20 -10.45 -7.16 0.85
N GLN A 21 -11.08 -7.87 -0.09
CA GLN A 21 -10.69 -7.91 -1.50
C GLN A 21 -10.63 -6.52 -2.17
N ARG A 22 -11.52 -5.60 -1.78
CA ARG A 22 -11.52 -4.23 -2.34
C ARG A 22 -10.32 -3.42 -1.86
N ILE A 23 -9.98 -3.55 -0.58
CA ILE A 23 -8.80 -2.91 0.02
C ILE A 23 -7.53 -3.53 -0.58
N GLU A 24 -7.46 -4.85 -0.70
CA GLU A 24 -6.32 -5.53 -1.35
C GLU A 24 -6.14 -5.11 -2.81
N ARG A 25 -7.24 -4.96 -3.56
CA ARG A 25 -7.18 -4.47 -4.94
C ARG A 25 -6.74 -3.01 -5.01
N LEU A 26 -7.21 -2.17 -4.10
CA LEU A 26 -6.76 -0.78 -3.99
C LEU A 26 -5.24 -0.74 -3.74
N TRP A 27 -4.74 -1.52 -2.77
CA TRP A 27 -3.31 -1.59 -2.48
C TRP A 27 -2.48 -2.09 -3.66
N ARG A 28 -2.98 -3.07 -4.43
CA ARG A 28 -2.32 -3.49 -5.68
C ARG A 28 -2.23 -2.35 -6.70
N ASN A 29 -3.27 -1.53 -6.83
CA ASN A 29 -3.26 -0.39 -7.73
C ASN A 29 -2.29 0.69 -7.24
N VAL A 30 -2.30 1.03 -5.94
CA VAL A 30 -1.33 1.96 -5.36
C VAL A 30 0.09 1.47 -5.59
N PHE A 31 0.34 0.17 -5.40
CA PHE A 31 1.64 -0.41 -5.67
C PHE A 31 2.02 -0.28 -7.15
N THR A 32 1.16 -0.73 -8.05
CA THR A 32 1.45 -0.78 -9.48
C THR A 32 1.66 0.63 -10.05
N GLU A 33 0.78 1.57 -9.70
CA GLU A 33 0.73 2.90 -10.30
C GLU A 33 1.62 3.93 -9.60
N CYS A 34 1.89 3.79 -8.30
CA CYS A 34 2.59 4.82 -7.53
C CYS A 34 3.93 4.37 -6.95
N THR A 35 4.03 3.16 -6.39
CA THR A 35 5.20 2.79 -5.57
C THR A 35 6.14 1.77 -6.21
N SER A 36 5.72 1.09 -7.28
CA SER A 36 6.50 0.07 -8.01
C SER A 36 7.82 0.61 -8.57
N TYR A 37 7.81 1.86 -9.05
CA TYR A 37 8.99 2.56 -9.56
C TYR A 37 10.04 2.76 -8.46
N TYR A 38 9.64 3.37 -7.34
CA TYR A 38 10.54 3.60 -6.20
C TYR A 38 11.05 2.28 -5.62
N HIS A 39 10.17 1.28 -5.51
CA HIS A 39 10.58 -0.06 -5.11
C HIS A 39 11.70 -0.59 -6.00
N SER A 40 11.55 -0.51 -7.33
CA SER A 40 12.58 -0.99 -8.27
C SER A 40 13.91 -0.24 -8.11
N ILE A 41 13.87 1.09 -7.93
CA ILE A 41 15.07 1.90 -7.71
C ILE A 41 15.77 1.53 -6.41
N ILE A 42 15.03 1.46 -5.31
CA ILE A 42 15.59 1.16 -3.99
C ILE A 42 16.29 -0.19 -3.99
N TYR A 43 15.67 -1.21 -4.59
CA TYR A 43 16.30 -2.53 -4.73
C TYR A 43 17.54 -2.49 -5.62
N SER A 44 17.53 -1.72 -6.71
CA SER A 44 18.72 -1.57 -7.55
C SER A 44 19.88 -0.85 -6.84
N LEU A 45 19.57 0.10 -5.95
CA LEU A 45 20.57 0.79 -5.10
C LEU A 45 21.14 -0.16 -4.05
N GLU A 46 20.31 -1.06 -3.51
CA GLU A 46 20.78 -2.11 -2.60
C GLU A 46 21.69 -3.11 -3.33
N ASP A 47 21.27 -3.62 -4.48
CA ASP A 47 22.04 -4.60 -5.28
C ASP A 47 23.39 -4.04 -5.75
N SER A 48 23.45 -2.73 -6.01
CA SER A 48 24.69 -2.04 -6.38
C SER A 48 25.58 -1.66 -5.19
N GLY A 49 25.12 -1.92 -3.95
CA GLY A 49 25.85 -1.60 -2.72
C GLY A 49 25.89 -0.09 -2.39
N LEU A 50 25.06 0.71 -3.05
CA LEU A 50 24.93 2.16 -2.82
C LEU A 50 24.00 2.49 -1.66
N LEU A 51 23.15 1.54 -1.26
CA LEU A 51 22.24 1.67 -0.13
C LEU A 51 22.50 0.57 0.91
N ASP A 52 22.87 0.95 2.13
CA ASP A 52 23.01 0.02 3.25
C ASP A 52 21.84 0.15 4.22
N LYS A 53 20.98 -0.88 4.26
CA LYS A 53 19.80 -0.93 5.14
C LYS A 53 20.14 -0.96 6.64
N SER A 54 21.39 -1.23 7.00
CA SER A 54 21.84 -1.15 8.41
C SER A 54 22.24 0.28 8.81
N LYS A 55 22.43 1.18 7.84
CA LYS A 55 22.80 2.58 8.07
C LYS A 55 21.57 3.46 8.06
N GLU A 56 21.27 4.04 9.21
CA GLU A 56 20.16 4.97 9.37
C GLU A 56 20.31 6.23 8.48
N ALA A 57 21.55 6.68 8.23
CA ALA A 57 21.82 7.81 7.35
C ALA A 57 21.38 7.55 5.90
N ASP A 58 21.63 6.34 5.39
CA ASP A 58 21.26 5.94 4.03
C ASP A 58 19.74 5.86 3.90
N ILE A 59 19.05 5.31 4.90
CA ILE A 59 17.59 5.27 4.98
C ILE A 59 17.01 6.69 5.04
N PHE A 60 17.58 7.56 5.87
CA PHE A 60 17.11 8.94 6.00
C PHE A 60 17.28 9.71 4.69
N ALA A 61 18.42 9.58 4.02
CA ALA A 61 18.67 10.21 2.72
C ALA A 61 17.68 9.71 1.68
N LEU A 62 17.42 8.40 1.63
CA LEU A 62 16.44 7.79 0.73
C LEU A 62 15.03 8.36 0.96
N ILE A 63 14.59 8.40 2.22
CA ILE A 63 13.28 8.96 2.58
C ILE A 63 13.24 10.43 2.19
N PHE A 64 14.24 11.23 2.58
CA PHE A 64 14.27 12.66 2.32
C PHE A 64 14.16 12.99 0.82
N VAL A 65 14.90 12.28 -0.03
CA VAL A 65 14.88 12.51 -1.48
C VAL A 65 13.53 12.11 -2.10
N HIS A 66 12.97 10.97 -1.71
CA HIS A 66 11.79 10.42 -2.38
C HIS A 66 10.45 10.79 -1.71
N MET A 67 10.45 11.37 -0.51
CA MET A 67 9.22 11.68 0.24
C MET A 67 8.28 12.60 -0.55
N GLU A 68 8.82 13.69 -1.09
CA GLU A 68 8.02 14.68 -1.82
C GLU A 68 7.43 14.08 -3.09
N ASP A 69 8.25 13.35 -3.86
CA ASP A 69 7.83 12.72 -5.11
C ASP A 69 6.75 11.65 -4.87
N VAL A 70 6.94 10.79 -3.85
CA VAL A 70 5.95 9.78 -3.46
C VAL A 70 4.65 10.46 -3.02
N GLN A 71 4.72 11.53 -2.23
CA GLN A 71 3.55 12.26 -1.78
C GLN A 71 2.77 12.91 -2.95
N GLN A 72 3.48 13.43 -3.96
CA GLN A 72 2.84 13.96 -5.17
C GLN A 72 2.14 12.86 -5.96
N GLN A 73 2.79 11.71 -6.19
CA GLN A 73 2.20 10.58 -6.90
C GLN A 73 0.96 10.03 -6.19
N LEU A 74 1.01 9.91 -4.85
CA LEU A 74 -0.14 9.47 -4.07
C LEU A 74 -1.29 10.49 -4.11
N THR A 75 -0.99 11.79 -4.15
CA THR A 75 -2.00 12.85 -4.26
C THR A 75 -2.69 12.77 -5.62
N LEU A 76 -1.92 12.65 -6.70
CA LEU A 76 -2.45 12.47 -8.05
C LEU A 76 -3.29 11.20 -8.16
N PHE A 77 -2.79 10.08 -7.62
CA PHE A 77 -3.53 8.82 -7.59
C PHE A 77 -4.85 8.96 -6.85
N LYS A 78 -4.85 9.59 -5.67
CA LYS A 78 -6.07 9.84 -4.90
C LYS A 78 -7.07 10.65 -5.73
N ASP A 79 -6.63 11.68 -6.43
CA ASP A 79 -7.53 12.50 -7.25
C ASP A 79 -8.09 11.70 -8.43
N VAL A 80 -7.25 10.97 -9.17
CA VAL A 80 -7.71 10.08 -10.25
C VAL A 80 -8.66 9.00 -9.71
N TRP A 81 -8.30 8.37 -8.59
CA TRP A 81 -9.09 7.34 -7.94
C TRP A 81 -10.42 7.86 -7.37
N ASN A 82 -10.49 9.13 -6.99
CA ASN A 82 -11.75 9.71 -6.53
C ASN A 82 -12.71 10.02 -7.69
N HIS A 83 -12.17 10.31 -8.87
CA HIS A 83 -12.93 10.66 -10.06
C HIS A 83 -13.14 9.51 -11.06
N HIS A 84 -12.43 8.38 -10.92
CA HIS A 84 -12.65 7.22 -11.80
C HIS A 84 -14.02 6.58 -11.53
N LYS A 85 -14.69 6.18 -12.61
CA LYS A 85 -15.99 5.50 -12.55
C LYS A 85 -15.78 4.02 -12.24
N MET A 86 -16.41 3.52 -11.18
CA MET A 86 -16.38 2.10 -10.85
C MET A 86 -17.51 1.35 -11.56
N ARG A 87 -17.14 0.45 -12.48
CA ARG A 87 -18.10 -0.40 -13.21
C ARG A 87 -19.00 -1.23 -12.29
N THR A 88 -18.49 -1.68 -11.15
CA THR A 88 -19.21 -2.49 -10.17
C THR A 88 -20.19 -1.70 -9.29
N SER A 89 -20.28 -0.38 -9.47
CA SER A 89 -21.26 0.46 -8.78
C SER A 89 -21.97 1.37 -9.76
N HIS A 90 -22.62 0.76 -10.75
CA HIS A 90 -23.46 1.47 -11.71
C HIS A 90 -22.76 2.66 -12.41
N ASN A 91 -21.43 2.64 -12.53
CA ASN A 91 -20.58 3.73 -13.05
C ASN A 91 -20.51 5.02 -12.21
N HIS A 92 -20.85 4.96 -10.93
CA HIS A 92 -20.59 6.05 -9.99
C HIS A 92 -19.10 6.20 -9.69
N THR A 93 -18.67 7.43 -9.44
CA THR A 93 -17.32 7.70 -8.95
C THR A 93 -17.21 7.37 -7.46
N THR A 94 -15.99 7.12 -6.96
CA THR A 94 -15.76 6.86 -5.53
C THR A 94 -16.32 7.99 -4.65
N MET A 95 -16.20 9.25 -5.11
CA MET A 95 -16.80 10.41 -4.44
C MET A 95 -18.33 10.36 -4.37
N GLN A 96 -19.00 9.93 -5.45
CA GLN A 96 -20.46 9.83 -5.48
C GLN A 96 -21.02 8.74 -4.56
N GLN A 97 -20.21 7.72 -4.24
CA GLN A 97 -20.60 6.68 -3.28
C GLN A 97 -20.46 7.12 -1.82
N CYS A 98 -19.57 8.06 -1.53
CA CYS A 98 -19.29 8.50 -0.16
C CYS A 98 -20.25 9.59 0.34
N ILE A 99 -21.01 10.20 -0.58
CA ILE A 99 -21.98 11.28 -0.33
C ILE A 99 -23.44 10.75 -0.27
N MET A 100 -23.66 9.47 -0.56
CA MET A 100 -24.93 8.76 -0.33
C MET A 100 -24.89 8.00 1.00
#